data_AF-A0A822EYY5-F1
#
_entry.id   AF-A0A822EYY5-F1
#
_cell.length_a   1.000
_cell.length_b   1.000
_cell.length_c   1.000
_cell.angle_alpha   90.00
_cell.angle_beta   90.00
_cell.angle_gamma   90.00
#
_symmetry.space_group_name_H-M   'P 1'
#
loop_
_entity.id
_entity.type
_entity.pdbx_description
1 polymer ?
#
loop_
_entity_poly.entity_id
_entity_poly.type
_entity_poly.pdbx_seq_one_letter_code
_entity_poly.pdbx_strand_id
1 'polypeptide(L)'
;MNNNDETIDDNDDDDDKEEMLSKMMSSQMYLTPLDVLKHLEKIWTNEKEVLAIYLATLRSSHHSITHVHNNPISLFFFEVLPVLPSKFRP
;
A
#
# COMPACT_ATOMS: atom_id res chain seq x y z
N MET A 1 -44.99 -39.73 -20.01
CA MET A 1 -45.27 -38.29 -20.26
C MET A 1 -45.77 -37.70 -18.97
N ASN A 2 -44.93 -36.96 -18.26
CA ASN A 2 -45.30 -35.80 -17.44
C ASN A 2 -44.01 -35.05 -17.14
N ASN A 3 -43.90 -33.87 -17.75
CA ASN A 3 -42.81 -32.94 -17.64
C ASN A 3 -43.12 -32.02 -16.45
N ASN A 4 -42.27 -32.01 -15.43
CA ASN A 4 -42.19 -30.88 -14.51
C ASN A 4 -40.76 -30.37 -14.57
N ASP A 5 -40.63 -29.32 -15.38
CA ASP A 5 -39.48 -28.45 -15.54
C ASP A 5 -39.45 -27.53 -14.30
N GLU A 6 -38.63 -27.90 -13.31
CA GLU A 6 -38.29 -26.99 -12.21
C GLU A 6 -37.10 -26.15 -12.69
N THR A 7 -37.42 -24.97 -13.24
CA THR A 7 -36.47 -23.91 -13.50
C THR A 7 -35.87 -23.46 -12.16
N ILE A 8 -34.62 -23.86 -11.91
CA ILE A 8 -33.75 -23.26 -10.89
C ILE A 8 -33.54 -21.81 -11.32
N ASP A 9 -34.28 -20.91 -10.68
CA ASP A 9 -34.13 -19.46 -10.82
C ASP A 9 -32.90 -19.03 -9.99
N ASP A 10 -31.72 -19.17 -10.59
CA ASP A 10 -30.43 -18.67 -10.08
C ASP A 10 -30.33 -17.14 -10.28
N ASN A 11 -31.23 -16.35 -9.68
CA ASN A 11 -31.20 -14.87 -9.77
C ASN A 11 -31.41 -14.18 -8.42
N ASP A 12 -30.60 -14.48 -7.40
CA ASP A 12 -30.71 -13.74 -6.14
C ASP A 12 -29.41 -13.71 -5.31
N ASP A 13 -28.26 -13.40 -5.93
CA ASP A 13 -27.00 -13.36 -5.18
C ASP A 13 -25.98 -12.31 -5.65
N ASP A 14 -26.40 -11.32 -6.46
CA ASP A 14 -25.52 -10.22 -6.88
C ASP A 14 -25.77 -8.91 -6.12
N ASP A 15 -27.00 -8.65 -5.65
CA ASP A 15 -27.32 -7.44 -4.85
C ASP A 15 -26.64 -7.46 -3.46
N ASP A 16 -26.52 -8.64 -2.84
CA ASP A 16 -25.84 -8.80 -1.55
C ASP A 16 -24.32 -8.55 -1.64
N LYS A 17 -23.71 -8.87 -2.79
CA LYS A 17 -22.29 -8.57 -3.04
C LYS A 17 -22.06 -7.08 -3.22
N GLU A 18 -22.97 -6.40 -3.90
CA GLU A 18 -22.86 -4.97 -4.17
C GLU A 18 -23.11 -4.13 -2.90
N GLU A 19 -24.05 -4.52 -2.04
CA GLU A 19 -24.23 -3.89 -0.73
C GLU A 19 -23.02 -4.15 0.19
N MET A 20 -22.47 -5.37 0.19
CA MET A 20 -21.28 -5.71 0.99
C MET A 20 -20.04 -4.93 0.52
N LEU A 21 -19.82 -4.82 -0.80
CA LEU A 21 -18.76 -3.99 -1.39
C LEU A 21 -18.97 -2.51 -1.07
N SER A 22 -20.19 -2.01 -1.18
CA SER A 22 -20.55 -0.63 -0.83
C SER A 22 -20.31 -0.33 0.65
N LYS A 23 -20.67 -1.26 1.56
CA LYS A 23 -20.32 -1.16 3.00
C LYS A 23 -18.82 -1.22 3.24
N MET A 24 -18.09 -2.11 2.57
CA MET A 24 -16.63 -2.18 2.67
C MET A 24 -15.96 -0.90 2.17
N MET A 25 -16.46 -0.32 1.08
CA MET A 25 -15.96 0.94 0.51
C MET A 25 -16.37 2.16 1.35
N SER A 26 -17.54 2.14 1.99
CA SER A 26 -17.98 3.20 2.91
C SER A 26 -17.08 3.34 4.15
N SER A 27 -16.29 2.30 4.45
CA SER A 27 -15.30 2.22 5.52
C SER A 27 -13.85 2.43 5.04
N GLN A 28 -13.61 2.42 3.73
CA GLN A 28 -12.27 2.62 3.18
C GLN A 28 -11.85 4.08 3.27
N MET A 29 -11.14 4.39 4.35
CA MET A 29 -10.47 5.67 4.51
C MET A 29 -9.23 5.72 3.61
N TYR A 30 -9.19 6.68 2.69
CA TYR A 30 -8.00 6.96 1.91
C TYR A 30 -6.89 7.51 2.82
N LEU A 31 -5.70 6.89 2.75
CA LEU A 31 -4.49 7.38 3.41
C LEU A 31 -3.64 8.11 2.38
N THR A 32 -3.28 9.36 2.67
CA THR A 32 -2.35 10.08 1.80
C THR A 32 -0.95 9.48 1.93
N PRO A 33 -0.06 9.64 0.93
CA PRO A 33 1.33 9.21 1.06
C PRO A 33 2.03 9.76 2.30
N LEU A 34 1.68 10.98 2.71
CA LEU A 34 2.21 11.60 3.92
C LEU A 34 1.72 10.91 5.21
N ASP A 35 0.46 10.45 5.23
CA ASP A 35 -0.09 9.71 6.38
C ASP A 35 0.59 8.35 6.52
N VAL A 36 0.82 7.67 5.39
CA VAL A 36 1.54 6.39 5.36
C VAL A 36 2.99 6.58 5.80
N LEU A 37 3.67 7.62 5.32
CA LEU A 37 5.04 7.93 5.73
C LEU A 37 5.11 8.09 7.25
N LYS A 38 4.32 9.01 7.83
CA LYS A 38 4.28 9.24 9.29
C LYS A 38 4.00 7.95 10.07
N HIS A 39 3.11 7.10 9.56
CA HIS A 39 2.78 5.83 10.19
C HIS A 39 3.98 4.87 10.18
N LEU A 40 4.66 4.73 9.04
CA LEU A 40 5.84 3.87 8.91
C LEU A 40 7.04 4.42 9.70
N GLU A 41 7.18 5.74 9.84
CA GLU A 41 8.21 6.33 10.70
C GLU A 41 8.03 5.96 12.16
N LYS A 42 6.78 5.93 12.63
CA LYS A 42 6.43 5.48 13.99
C LYS A 42 6.72 3.99 14.16
N ILE A 43 6.36 3.16 13.17
CA ILE A 43 6.67 1.73 13.17
C ILE A 43 8.18 1.50 13.24
N TRP A 44 8.96 2.21 12.43
CA TRP A 44 10.42 2.11 12.45
C TRP A 44 11.00 2.45 13.82
N THR A 45 10.52 3.52 14.45
CA THR A 45 11.00 3.93 15.78
C THR A 45 10.77 2.85 16.83
N ASN A 46 9.66 2.12 16.74
CA ASN A 46 9.29 1.09 17.70
C ASN A 46 9.96 -0.27 17.40
N GLU A 47 10.04 -0.65 16.13
CA GLU A 47 10.35 -2.03 15.70
C GLU A 47 11.60 -2.12 14.82
N LYS A 48 12.52 -1.14 14.91
CA LYS A 48 13.70 -1.04 14.04
C LYS A 48 14.52 -2.33 13.93
N GLU A 49 14.63 -3.10 15.01
CA GLU A 49 15.48 -4.29 15.05
C GLU A 49 14.87 -5.42 14.22
N VAL A 50 13.57 -5.65 14.37
CA VAL A 50 12.81 -6.63 13.58
C VAL A 50 12.83 -6.24 12.11
N LEU A 51 12.57 -4.95 11.83
CA LEU A 51 12.53 -4.44 10.46
C LEU A 51 13.92 -4.47 9.78
N ALA A 52 15.00 -4.21 10.51
CA ALA A 52 16.36 -4.29 9.98
C ALA A 52 16.81 -5.74 9.68
N ILE A 53 16.25 -6.73 10.39
CA ILE A 53 16.46 -8.16 10.09
C ILE A 53 15.72 -8.54 8.81
N TYR A 54 14.45 -8.14 8.69
CA TYR A 54 13.61 -8.49 7.54
C TYR A 54 14.04 -7.75 6.27
N LEU A 55 14.38 -6.47 6.40
CA LEU A 55 14.82 -5.61 5.30
C LEU A 55 16.30 -5.28 5.47
N ALA A 56 17.16 -6.18 4.96
CA ALA A 56 18.61 -6.02 4.99
C ALA A 56 19.11 -4.69 4.37
N THR A 57 18.32 -4.10 3.46
CA THR A 57 18.56 -2.77 2.89
C THR A 57 18.51 -1.66 3.94
N LEU A 58 17.65 -1.76 4.96
CA LEU A 58 17.55 -0.80 6.07
C LEU A 58 18.71 -0.95 7.06
N ARG A 59 19.31 -2.15 7.15
CA ARG A 59 20.46 -2.43 8.03
C ARG A 59 21.73 -1.69 7.62
N SER A 60 21.93 -1.51 6.32
CA SER A 60 23.15 -0.91 5.75
C SER A 60 23.15 0.63 5.82
N SER A 61 21.97 1.25 5.90
CA SER A 61 21.80 2.70 6.09
C SER A 61 22.37 3.18 7.44
N HIS A 62 22.49 2.29 8.42
CA HIS A 62 22.93 2.63 9.77
C HIS A 62 24.43 2.93 9.91
N HIS A 63 25.25 2.61 8.89
CA HIS A 63 26.72 2.63 9.00
C HIS A 63 27.44 3.55 8.00
N SER A 64 26.73 4.15 7.03
CA SER A 64 27.34 4.98 5.98
C SER A 64 26.84 6.44 6.04
N ILE A 65 27.58 7.26 6.78
CA ILE A 65 28.10 8.59 6.37
C ILE A 65 27.16 9.42 5.47
N THR A 66 26.37 10.30 6.10
CA THR A 66 26.16 11.75 5.83
C THR A 66 24.72 12.17 6.21
N HIS A 67 24.53 12.51 7.47
CA HIS A 67 23.69 13.62 8.00
C HIS A 67 22.29 13.99 7.47
N VAL A 68 21.58 13.21 6.64
CA VAL A 68 20.25 13.65 6.15
C VAL A 68 19.08 12.69 6.38
N HIS A 69 19.29 11.37 6.50
CA HIS A 69 18.17 10.43 6.69
C HIS A 69 18.35 9.55 7.93
N ASN A 70 17.88 10.04 9.08
CA ASN A 70 17.79 9.25 10.33
C ASN A 70 16.75 8.12 10.27
N ASN A 71 15.96 8.05 9.20
CA ASN A 71 14.95 7.03 8.99
C ASN A 71 15.07 6.42 7.58
N PRO A 72 15.44 5.13 7.46
CA PRO A 72 15.61 4.48 6.16
C PRO A 72 14.27 4.17 5.45
N ILE A 73 13.13 4.36 6.13
CA ILE A 73 11.80 4.23 5.52
C ILE A 73 11.54 5.31 4.46
N SER A 74 12.18 6.48 4.55
CA SER A 74 12.02 7.53 3.53
C SER A 74 12.44 7.06 2.14
N LEU A 75 13.25 6.00 2.02
CA LEU A 75 13.64 5.39 0.74
C LEU A 75 12.44 4.94 -0.11
N PHE A 76 11.32 4.60 0.52
CA PHE A 76 10.11 4.16 -0.20
C PHE A 76 9.31 5.32 -0.79
N PHE A 77 9.71 6.57 -0.53
CA PHE A 77 8.99 7.76 -0.94
C PHE A 77 9.90 8.65 -1.79
N PHE A 78 9.42 9.05 -2.97
CA PHE A 78 10.11 10.02 -3.79
C PHE A 78 9.76 11.44 -3.34
N GLU A 79 10.69 12.10 -2.63
CA GLU A 79 10.56 13.53 -2.32
C GLU A 79 10.83 14.41 -3.55
N VAL A 80 11.70 13.94 -4.44
CA VAL A 80 12.12 14.65 -5.65
C VAL A 80 12.12 13.69 -6.82
N LEU A 81 11.53 14.13 -7.93
CA LEU A 81 11.62 13.42 -9.21
C LEU A 81 12.71 14.08 -10.07
N PRO A 82 13.86 13.42 -10.31
CA PRO A 82 14.90 13.99 -11.13
C PRO A 82 14.40 14.10 -12.58
N VAL A 83 14.57 15.28 -13.14
CA VAL A 83 14.16 15.58 -14.50
C VAL A 83 15.36 15.49 -15.42
N LEU A 84 15.28 14.63 -16.45
CA LEU A 84 16.38 14.47 -17.40
C LEU A 84 16.67 15.79 -18.16
N PRO A 85 17.95 16.12 -18.42
CA PRO A 85 18.31 17.28 -19.24
C PRO A 85 17.63 17.26 -20.61
N SER A 86 17.38 18.43 -21.20
CA SER A 86 16.62 18.56 -22.46
C SER A 86 17.19 17.74 -23.62
N LYS A 87 18.51 17.54 -23.68
CA LYS A 87 19.16 16.68 -24.69
C LYS A 87 18.74 15.21 -24.63
N PHE A 88 18.20 14.75 -23.51
CA PHE A 88 17.67 13.40 -23.30
C PHE A 88 16.14 13.35 -23.30
N ARG A 89 15.50 14.50 -23.56
CA ARG A 89 14.06 14.62 -23.84
C ARG A 89 13.87 15.41 -25.17
N PRO A 90 14.47 14.95 -26.29
CA PRO A 90 14.28 15.57 -27.60
C PRO A 90 12.84 15.44 -28.10
#